data_AF-A0A920P072-F1
#
_entry.id   AF-A0A920P072-F1
#
_cell.length_a   1.000
_cell.length_b   1.000
_cell.length_c   1.000
_cell.angle_alpha   90.00
_cell.angle_beta   90.00
_cell.angle_gamma   90.00
#
_symmetry.space_group_name_H-M   'P 1'
#
loop_
_entity.id
_entity.type
_entity.pdbx_description
1 polymer ?
#
loop_
_entity_poly.entity_id
_entity_poly.type
_entity_poly.pdbx_seq_one_letter_code
_entity_poly.pdbx_strand_id
1 'polypeptide(L)' 'MILTKENKIICLDAKMSFDDNALFRNPEILNLRDLNEEEEIEIEANKHGLSYIKLEGSIGCMVNGAGLAWQQWI' A
#
# COMPACT_ATOMS: atom_id res chain seq x y z
N MET A 1 7.73 -10.07 -18.02
CA MET A 1 7.40 -10.53 -19.39
C MET A 1 8.53 -11.38 -19.92
N ILE A 2 8.23 -12.53 -20.54
CA ILE A 2 9.21 -13.45 -21.12
C ILE A 2 8.78 -13.88 -22.53
N LEU A 3 9.75 -14.16 -23.39
CA LEU A 3 9.55 -14.80 -24.68
C LEU A 3 9.96 -16.27 -24.57
N THR A 4 9.01 -17.17 -24.81
CA THR A 4 9.26 -18.62 -24.77
C THR A 4 9.99 -19.09 -26.02
N LYS A 5 10.61 -20.28 -25.98
CA LYS A 5 11.24 -20.91 -27.16
C LYS A 5 10.26 -21.18 -28.30
N GLU A 6 8.96 -21.25 -27.98
CA GLU A 6 7.85 -21.36 -28.94
C GLU A 6 7.41 -20.00 -29.51
N ASN A 7 8.18 -18.94 -29.27
CA ASN A 7 7.92 -17.57 -29.71
C ASN A 7 6.62 -16.96 -29.16
N LYS A 8 6.12 -17.47 -28.02
CA LYS A 8 4.98 -16.90 -27.30
C LYS A 8 5.45 -15.93 -26.22
N ILE A 9 4.79 -14.78 -26.11
CA ILE A 9 5.01 -13.79 -25.05
C ILE A 9 4.10 -14.13 -23.87
N ILE A 10 4.68 -14.23 -22.67
CA ILE A 10 3.96 -14.57 -21.43
C ILE A 10 4.39 -13.61 -20.31
N CYS A 11 3.47 -13.22 -19.43
CA CYS A 11 3.80 -12.57 -18.17
C CYS A 11 4.12 -13.64 -17.12
N LEU A 12 5.42 -13.84 -16.84
CA LEU A 12 5.88 -14.78 -15.82
C LEU A 12 5.64 -14.27 -14.39
N ASP A 13 5.85 -12.98 -14.19
CA ASP A 13 5.70 -12.29 -12.92
C ASP A 13 5.14 -10.89 -13.17
N ALA A 14 4.31 -10.42 -12.26
CA ALA A 14 3.66 -9.13 -12.29
C ALA A 14 3.44 -8.62 -10.87
N LYS A 15 3.90 -7.40 -10.60
CA LYS A 15 3.54 -6.64 -9.41
C LYS A 15 2.50 -5.61 -9.81
N MET A 16 1.34 -5.65 -9.16
CA MET A 16 0.25 -4.71 -9.36
C MET A 16 -0.06 -4.02 -8.03
N SER A 17 -0.30 -2.71 -8.10
CA SER A 17 -0.80 -1.90 -6.98
C SER A 17 -2.11 -1.25 -7.40
N PHE A 18 -3.07 -1.22 -6.50
CA PHE A 18 -4.38 -0.61 -6.73
C PHE A 18 -4.43 0.81 -6.18
N ASP A 19 -5.25 1.66 -6.78
CA ASP A 19 -5.53 3.01 -6.26
C ASP A 19 -6.64 2.91 -5.20
N ASP A 20 -6.30 3.27 -3.96
CA ASP A 20 -7.22 3.25 -2.82
C ASP A 20 -8.48 4.09 -3.08
N ASN A 21 -8.37 5.18 -3.85
CA ASN A 21 -9.51 6.02 -4.19
C ASN A 21 -10.48 5.36 -5.19
N ALA A 22 -10.06 4.28 -5.87
CA ALA A 22 -10.89 3.57 -6.83
C ALA A 22 -11.45 2.25 -6.27
N LEU A 23 -10.99 1.79 -5.10
CA LEU A 23 -11.39 0.53 -4.49
C LEU A 23 -12.88 0.46 -4.18
N PHE A 24 -13.52 1.59 -3.85
CA PHE A 24 -14.96 1.63 -3.57
C PHE A 24 -15.85 1.18 -4.74
N ARG A 25 -15.31 1.20 -5.97
CA ARG A 25 -16.02 0.78 -7.20
C ARG A 25 -15.74 -0.66 -7.61
N ASN A 26 -14.76 -1.31 -6.98
CA ASN A 26 -14.27 -2.65 -7.35
C ASN A 26 -14.24 -3.54 -6.09
N PRO A 27 -15.40 -3.93 -5.56
CA PRO A 27 -15.51 -4.69 -4.31
C PRO A 27 -14.78 -6.04 -4.35
N GLU A 28 -14.64 -6.64 -5.54
CA GLU A 28 -13.88 -7.88 -5.76
C GLU A 28 -12.39 -7.73 -5.46
N ILE A 29 -11.81 -6.55 -5.70
CA ILE A 29 -10.40 -6.27 -5.39
C ILE A 29 -10.22 -6.13 -3.88
N LEU A 30 -11.20 -5.53 -3.19
CA LEU A 30 -11.18 -5.38 -1.74
C LEU A 30 -11.17 -6.75 -1.03
N ASN A 31 -11.87 -7.74 -1.59
CA ASN A 31 -11.90 -9.12 -1.08
C ASN A 31 -10.57 -9.86 -1.26
N LEU A 32 -9.69 -9.39 -2.16
CA LEU A 32 -8.36 -9.94 -2.38
C LEU A 32 -7.30 -9.30 -1.47
N ARG A 33 -7.68 -8.34 -0.61
CA ARG A 33 -6.76 -7.69 0.31
C ARG A 33 -6.34 -8.66 1.41
N ASP A 34 -5.05 -8.99 1.45
CA ASP A 34 -4.47 -9.82 2.49
C ASP A 34 -3.97 -8.97 3.65
N LEU A 35 -4.75 -8.93 4.73
CA LEU A 35 -4.42 -8.18 5.94
C LEU A 35 -3.26 -8.81 6.74
N ASN A 36 -2.83 -10.04 6.44
CA ASN A 36 -1.73 -10.67 7.17
C ASN A 36 -0.36 -10.17 6.71
N GLU A 37 -0.26 -9.64 5.48
CA GLU A 37 0.96 -9.01 4.96
C GLU A 37 1.11 -7.55 5.39
N GLU A 38 0.03 -6.93 5.89
CA GLU A 38 0.03 -5.57 6.39
C GLU A 38 0.35 -5.52 7.90
N GLU A 39 1.00 -4.46 8.36
CA GLU A 39 1.31 -4.27 9.78
C GLU A 39 0.02 -3.95 10.57
N GLU A 40 -0.22 -4.64 11.69
CA GLU A 40 -1.44 -4.50 12.50
C GLU A 40 -1.72 -3.03 12.89
N ILE A 41 -0.68 -2.26 13.16
CA ILE A 41 -0.74 -0.84 13.54
C ILE A 41 -1.21 0.02 12.36
N GLU A 42 -0.77 -0.29 11.14
CA GLU A 42 -1.20 0.42 9.93
C GLU A 42 -2.68 0.11 9.61
N ILE A 43 -3.10 -1.14 9.82
CA ILE A 43 -4.51 -1.55 9.67
C ILE A 43 -5.39 -0.80 10.69
N GLU A 44 -4.96 -0.74 11.95
CA GLU A 44 -5.71 -0.05 13.01
C GLU A 44 -5.78 1.46 12.74
N ALA A 45 -4.67 2.09 12.37
CA ALA A 45 -4.65 3.50 11.98
C ALA A 45 -5.61 3.78 10.81
N ASN A 46 -5.58 2.94 9.77
CA ASN A 46 -6.48 3.04 8.63
C ASN A 46 -7.97 2.92 9.02
N LYS A 47 -8.32 2.04 9.96
CA LYS A 47 -9.70 1.94 10.49
C LYS A 47 -10.18 3.23 11.17
N HIS A 48 -9.25 3.98 11.75
CA HIS A 48 -9.53 5.28 12.38
C HIS A 48 -9.38 6.48 11.43
N GLY A 49 -9.12 6.24 10.13
CA GLY A 49 -8.90 7.30 9.14
C GLY A 49 -7.56 8.03 9.31
N LEU A 50 -6.59 7.40 9.96
CA LEU A 50 -5.23 7.92 10.15
C LEU A 50 -4.27 7.21 9.19
N SER A 51 -3.38 7.99 8.58
CA SER A 51 -2.24 7.44 7.84
C SER A 51 -1.06 7.25 8.80
N TYR A 52 -0.73 5.99 9.09
CA TYR A 52 0.44 5.63 9.89
C TYR A 52 1.51 5.03 8.99
N ILE A 53 2.77 5.41 9.21
CA ILE A 53 3.92 4.84 8.52
C ILE A 53 4.93 4.47 9.60
N LYS A 54 5.26 3.19 9.69
CA LYS A 54 6.25 2.70 10.66
C LYS A 54 7.65 3.05 10.18
N LEU A 55 8.40 3.72 11.03
CA LEU A 55 9.74 4.21 10.72
C LEU A 55 10.69 3.79 11.84
N GLU A 56 11.93 3.47 11.48
CA GLU A 56 12.93 3.06 12.46
C GLU A 56 13.43 4.28 13.25
N GLY A 57 13.06 4.37 14.53
CA GLY A 57 13.42 5.48 15.39
C GLY A 57 12.76 5.39 16.77
N SER A 58 13.13 6.31 17.66
CA SER A 58 12.58 6.41 19.01
C SER A 58 11.62 7.60 19.20
N ILE A 59 11.44 8.43 18.17
CA ILE A 59 10.61 9.64 18.20
C ILE A 59 9.45 9.47 17.23
N GLY A 60 8.22 9.58 17.73
CA GLY A 60 7.00 9.61 16.92
C GLY A 60 6.62 11.04 16.55
N CYS A 61 6.18 11.24 15.32
CA CYS A 61 5.64 12.51 14.82
C CYS A 61 4.16 12.35 14.50
N MET A 62 3.32 13.26 15.00
CA MET A 62 1.89 13.34 14.67
C MET A 62 1.59 14.71 14.12
N VAL A 63 1.00 14.76 12.92
CA VAL A 63 0.69 16.02 12.23
C VAL A 63 -0.67 15.94 11.53
N ASN A 64 -1.34 17.09 11.42
CA ASN A 64 -2.62 17.21 10.72
C ASN A 64 -2.40 17.59 9.25
N GLY A 65 -1.87 16.65 8.48
CA GLY A 65 -1.69 16.80 7.03
C GLY A 65 -0.38 16.21 6.53
N ALA A 66 -0.46 15.42 5.47
CA ALA A 66 0.70 14.75 4.88
C ALA A 66 1.83 15.74 4.51
N GLY A 67 1.49 16.90 3.94
CA GLY A 67 2.49 17.91 3.55
C GLY A 67 3.30 18.49 4.72
N LEU A 68 2.70 18.59 5.92
CA LEU A 68 3.41 18.99 7.13
C LEU A 68 4.26 17.85 7.71
N ALA A 69 3.84 16.60 7.47
CA ALA A 69 4.60 15.40 7.86
C ALA A 69 5.94 15.37 7.12
N TRP A 70 5.88 15.50 5.79
CA TRP A 70 7.07 15.45 4.93
C TRP A 70 8.07 16.57 5.22
N GLN A 71 7.62 17.76 5.65
CA GLN A 71 8.55 18.85 6.00
C GLN A 71 9.32 18.62 7.30
N GLN A 72 8.80 17.81 8.23
CA GLN A 72 9.55 17.42 9.44
C GLN A 72 10.51 16.25 9.17
N TRP A 73 10.50 15.70 7.96
CA TRP A 73 11.29 14.56 7.51
C TRP A 73 12.54 14.91 6.70
N ILE A 74 12.69 16.19 6.29
CA ILE A 74 13.95 16.77 5.76
C ILE A 74 14.75 17.34 6.93
#